data_AF-A0A1Y1Q1T9-F1
#
_entry.id   AF-A0A1Y1Q1T9-F1
#
_cell.length_a   1.000
_cell.length_b   1.000
_cell.length_c   1.000
_cell.angle_alpha   90.00
_cell.angle_beta   90.00
_cell.angle_gamma   90.00
#
_symmetry.space_group_name_H-M   'P 1'
#
loop_
_entity.id
_entity.type
_entity.pdbx_description
1 polymer ?
#
loop_
_entity_poly.entity_id
_entity_poly.type
_entity_poly.pdbx_seq_one_letter_code
_entity_poly.pdbx_strand_id
1 'polypeptide(L)' 'GVLLHITSLPPTRSGDLLLGDLGEQAYRFVSLLNSWGMSVWQVLPIHPLYSLDDLSPYQPQSVHAGNPWLISQGCF' A
#
# COMPACT_ATOMS: atom_id res chain seq x y z
N GLY A 1 -1.60 -16.59 6.87
CA GLY A 1 -1.56 -15.15 6.53
C GLY A 1 -0.88 -14.96 5.19
N VAL A 2 -0.84 -13.73 4.68
CA VAL A 2 -0.20 -13.37 3.40
C VAL A 2 0.76 -12.20 3.59
N LEU A 3 1.93 -12.26 2.94
CA LEU A 3 2.86 -11.14 2.79
C LEU A 3 2.62 -10.49 1.43
N LEU A 4 2.16 -9.25 1.42
CA LEU A 4 1.95 -8.46 0.20
C LEU A 4 2.08 -6.98 0.56
N HIS A 5 2.92 -6.23 -0.13
CA HIS A 5 2.97 -4.78 0.10
C HIS A 5 1.77 -4.08 -0.56
N ILE A 6 1.32 -2.96 0.02
CA ILE A 6 0.15 -2.20 -0.48
C ILE A 6 0.35 -1.77 -1.94
N THR A 7 1.57 -1.36 -2.31
CA THR A 7 1.89 -0.98 -3.70
C THR A 7 1.76 -2.13 -4.70
N SER A 8 1.71 -3.38 -4.25
CA SER A 8 1.53 -4.58 -5.08
C SER A 8 0.06 -4.95 -5.31
N LEU A 9 -0.88 -4.24 -4.68
CA LEU A 9 -2.30 -4.35 -5.04
C LEU A 9 -2.51 -3.88 -6.48
N PRO A 10 -3.60 -4.31 -7.15
CA PRO A 10 -3.97 -3.78 -8.45
C PRO A 10 -3.94 -2.25 -8.45
N PRO A 11 -3.18 -1.60 -9.35
CA PRO A 11 -2.93 -0.18 -9.28
C PRO A 11 -4.20 0.62 -9.56
N THR A 12 -4.39 1.67 -8.76
CA THR A 12 -5.37 2.73 -8.99
C THR A 12 -4.63 4.02 -9.31
N ARG A 13 -5.37 5.08 -9.65
CA ARG A 13 -4.78 6.42 -9.75
C ARG A 13 -4.62 7.00 -8.34
N SER A 14 -3.39 7.12 -7.87
CA SER A 14 -3.06 7.73 -6.57
C SER A 14 -2.24 9.00 -6.81
N GLY A 15 -2.95 10.13 -6.91
CA GLY A 15 -2.35 11.38 -7.39
C GLY A 15 -1.94 11.27 -8.87
N ASP A 16 -0.67 11.52 -9.15
CA ASP A 16 -0.08 11.46 -10.49
C ASP A 16 0.64 10.12 -10.80
N LEU A 17 0.52 9.14 -9.91
CA LEU A 17 1.15 7.83 -10.05
C LEU A 17 0.11 6.71 -10.17
N LEU A 18 0.53 5.61 -10.80
CA LEU A 18 -0.21 4.36 -10.84
C LEU A 18 0.43 3.36 -9.87
N LEU A 19 -0.19 3.16 -8.70
CA LEU A 19 0.24 2.18 -7.70
C LEU A 19 -0.96 1.67 -6.90
N GLY A 20 -0.78 0.58 -6.16
CA GLY A 20 -1.77 0.14 -5.18
C GLY A 20 -1.84 1.09 -3.99
N ASP A 21 -3.05 1.34 -3.49
CA ASP A 21 -3.34 2.24 -2.37
C ASP A 21 -4.18 1.57 -1.28
N LEU A 22 -4.47 2.33 -0.22
CA LEU A 22 -5.40 1.95 0.85
C LEU A 22 -6.87 2.29 0.48
N GLY A 23 -7.28 1.95 -0.74
CA GLY A 23 -8.63 2.19 -1.27
C GLY A 23 -9.44 0.91 -1.52
N GLU A 24 -10.26 0.92 -2.57
CA GLU A 24 -11.17 -0.18 -2.92
C GLU A 24 -10.46 -1.53 -3.02
N GLN A 25 -9.29 -1.57 -3.67
CA GLN A 25 -8.55 -2.81 -3.86
C GLN A 25 -8.01 -3.38 -2.54
N ALA A 26 -7.67 -2.54 -1.56
CA ALA A 26 -7.28 -3.00 -0.23
C ALA A 26 -8.46 -3.65 0.51
N TYR A 27 -9.66 -3.04 0.46
CA TYR A 27 -10.87 -3.64 1.03
C TYR A 27 -11.24 -4.98 0.35
N ARG A 28 -11.15 -5.04 -0.98
CA ARG A 28 -11.37 -6.28 -1.73
C ARG A 28 -10.37 -7.36 -1.34
N PHE A 29 -9.10 -7.00 -1.17
CA PHE A 29 -8.05 -7.92 -0.75
C PHE A 29 -8.28 -8.46 0.67
N VAL A 30 -8.60 -7.60 1.63
CA VAL A 30 -8.94 -8.03 3.01
C VAL A 30 -10.18 -8.94 3.02
N SER A 31 -11.20 -8.61 2.23
CA SER A 31 -12.41 -9.46 2.09
C SER A 31 -12.08 -10.84 1.52
N LEU A 32 -11.15 -10.91 0.57
CA LEU A 32 -10.64 -12.16 0.00
C LEU A 32 -9.83 -12.97 1.02
N LEU A 33 -8.95 -12.33 1.77
CA LEU A 33 -8.20 -12.99 2.85
C LEU A 33 -9.15 -13.59 3.89
N ASN A 34 -10.17 -12.83 4.29
CA ASN A 34 -11.17 -13.29 5.24
C ASN A 34 -11.97 -14.48 4.70
N SER A 35 -12.35 -14.49 3.42
CA SER A 35 -13.08 -15.62 2.81
C SER A 35 -12.22 -16.89 2.71
N TRP A 36 -10.89 -16.76 2.68
CA TRP A 36 -9.95 -17.87 2.75
C TRP A 36 -9.55 -18.27 4.18
N GLY A 37 -10.15 -17.66 5.21
CA GLY A 37 -9.82 -17.93 6.62
C GLY A 37 -8.44 -17.41 7.05
N MET A 38 -7.83 -16.50 6.27
CA MET A 38 -6.56 -15.88 6.63
C MET A 38 -6.80 -14.74 7.63
N SER A 39 -6.06 -14.78 8.75
CA SER A 39 -6.19 -13.82 9.85
C SER A 39 -5.10 -12.75 9.91
N VAL A 40 -4.06 -12.85 9.05
CA VAL A 40 -2.89 -11.96 9.08
C VAL A 40 -2.52 -11.51 7.66
N TRP A 41 -2.38 -10.20 7.48
CA TRP A 41 -1.76 -9.57 6.33
C TRP A 41 -0.51 -8.82 6.79
N GLN A 42 0.67 -9.30 6.38
CA GLN A 42 1.94 -8.65 6.64
C GLN A 42 2.30 -7.71 5.48
N VAL A 43 2.77 -6.51 5.82
CA VAL A 43 3.27 -5.51 4.88
C VAL A 43 4.73 -5.15 5.18
N LEU A 44 5.44 -4.64 4.18
CA LEU A 44 6.73 -3.93 4.35
C LEU A 44 6.49 -2.56 5.02
N PRO A 45 7.53 -1.84 5.46
CA PRO A 45 7.36 -0.52 6.05
C PRO A 45 6.65 0.46 5.09
N ILE A 46 5.71 1.23 5.61
CA ILE A 46 4.82 2.11 4.83
C ILE A 46 5.24 3.58 4.87
N HIS A 47 6.53 3.82 5.09
CA HIS A 47 7.09 5.15 5.29
C HIS A 47 7.29 5.91 3.97
N PRO A 48 7.40 7.26 3.99
CA PRO A 48 7.74 8.05 2.82
C PRO A 48 9.06 7.61 2.20
N LEU A 49 9.08 7.52 0.87
CA LEU A 49 10.26 7.16 0.11
C LEU A 49 11.35 8.22 0.24
N TYR A 50 12.61 7.80 0.25
CA TYR A 50 13.76 8.71 0.23
C TYR A 50 13.72 9.65 -0.99
N SER A 51 13.51 9.08 -2.18
CA SER A 51 13.42 9.78 -3.45
C SER A 51 12.70 8.93 -4.51
N LEU A 52 12.28 9.53 -5.63
CA LEU A 52 11.73 8.77 -6.76
C LEU A 52 12.73 7.81 -7.42
N ASP A 53 14.04 8.08 -7.28
CA ASP A 53 15.11 7.21 -7.78
C ASP A 53 15.47 6.09 -6.78
N ASP A 54 14.92 6.12 -5.56
CA ASP A 54 15.14 5.12 -4.52
C ASP A 54 13.82 4.77 -3.82
N LEU A 55 13.19 3.71 -4.36
CA LEU A 55 11.86 3.26 -3.95
C LEU A 55 11.91 2.26 -2.77
N SER A 56 13.04 2.13 -2.07
CA SER A 56 13.18 1.18 -0.98
C SER A 56 12.31 1.55 0.22
N PRO A 57 11.41 0.66 0.71
CA PRO A 57 10.61 0.93 1.91
C PRO A 57 11.46 0.90 3.20
N TYR A 58 12.71 0.42 3.12
CA TYR A 58 13.63 0.32 4.25
C TYR A 58 14.58 1.52 4.36
N GLN A 59 14.52 2.46 3.41
CA GLN A 59 15.30 3.68 3.44
C GLN A 59 14.36 4.89 3.33
N PRO A 60 13.64 5.27 4.40
CA PRO A 60 12.66 6.33 4.32
C PRO A 60 13.23 7.71 4.65
N GLN A 61 12.54 8.77 4.23
CA GLN A 61 12.81 10.14 4.73
C GLN A 61 12.43 10.30 6.21
N SER A 62 11.49 9.48 6.71
CA SER A 62 11.03 9.50 8.09
C SER A 62 10.53 8.12 8.50
N VAL A 63 10.99 7.62 9.66
CA VAL A 63 10.54 6.35 10.26
C VAL A 63 9.23 6.47 11.06
N HIS A 64 8.67 7.68 11.15
CA HIS A 64 7.43 7.93 11.91
C HIS A 64 6.23 8.29 11.02
N ALA A 65 6.48 8.76 9.80
CA ALA A 65 5.43 9.19 8.87
C ALA A 65 4.95 8.03 7.99
N GLY A 66 3.73 8.12 7.47
CA GLY A 66 3.23 7.24 6.40
C GLY A 66 3.46 7.86 5.02
N ASN A 67 3.64 7.03 3.98
CA ASN A 67 3.79 7.47 2.60
C ASN A 67 2.46 8.05 2.06
N PRO A 68 2.41 9.35 1.69
CA PRO A 68 1.19 9.97 1.18
C PRO A 68 0.63 9.34 -0.10
N TRP A 69 1.46 8.68 -0.90
CA TRP A 69 1.01 8.03 -2.13
C TRP A 69 0.17 6.77 -1.88
N LEU A 70 0.15 6.24 -0.66
CA LEU A 70 -0.72 5.12 -0.28
C LEU A 70 -2.14 5.58 0.07
N ILE A 71 -2.41 6.89 0.11
CA ILE A 71 -3.73 7.44 0.38
C ILE A 71 -4.57 7.31 -0.89
N SER A 72 -5.69 6.60 -0.78
CA SER A 72 -6.68 6.59 -1.86
C SER A 72 -7.36 7.95 -1.98
N GLN A 73 -7.41 8.46 -3.21
CA GLN A 73 -8.04 9.76 -3.51
C GLN A 73 -9.56 9.66 -3.71
N GLY A 74 -10.13 8.46 -3.56
CA GLY A 74 -11.54 8.18 -3.84
C GLY A 74 -11.87 8.19 -5.34
N CYS A 75 -12.90 7.46 -5.74
CA CYS A 75 -13.62 7.77 -6.97
C CYS A 75 -14.61 8.89 -6.65
N PHE A 76 -14.51 10.02 -7.34
CA PHE A 76 -15.65 10.94 -7.51
C PHE A 76 -16.48 10.46 -8.72
#